data_AF-D3BGM9-F1
#
_entry.id   AF-D3BGM9-F1
#
_cell.length_a   1.000
_cell.length_b   1.000
_cell.length_c   1.000
_cell.angle_alpha   90.00
_cell.angle_beta   90.00
_cell.angle_gamma   90.00
#
_symmetry.space_group_name_H-M   'P 1'
#
loop_
_entity.id
_entity.type
_entity.pdbx_description
1 polymer ?
#
loop_
_entity_poly.entity_id
_entity_poly.type
_entity_poly.pdbx_seq_one_letter_code
_entity_poly.pdbx_strand_id
1 'polypeptide(L)'
;MSGLLELPFHFIRVPKMRLKTPNVEAPSPMVVFTFIFFTYFLVSSGIIYDLIVEPPSIGYVQDEKGNSKPQVFQMYRINGQYIIEGLSAGTIFALGALGFIILDMNKKKNNNYLFILGLVLVVATYNIAIVFLRMKIPGYGYF
;
A
#
# COMPACT_ATOMS: atom_id res chain seq x y z
N MET A 1 7.85 32.05 -57.19
CA MET A 1 7.04 32.34 -55.98
C MET A 1 7.65 31.80 -54.68
N SER A 2 8.74 31.02 -54.72
CA SER A 2 9.44 30.51 -53.54
C SER A 2 10.45 31.49 -52.94
N GLY A 3 11.19 32.24 -53.76
CA GLY A 3 12.24 33.16 -53.26
C GLY A 3 11.74 34.41 -52.51
N LEU A 4 10.50 34.85 -52.73
CA LEU A 4 9.94 36.02 -52.03
C LEU A 4 9.60 35.68 -50.56
N LEU A 5 9.28 34.42 -50.27
CA LEU A 5 8.94 33.93 -48.94
C LEU A 5 10.17 33.74 -48.05
N GLU A 6 11.36 33.60 -48.63
CA GLU A 6 12.63 33.37 -47.90
C GLU A 6 13.35 34.68 -47.51
N LEU A 7 13.03 35.80 -48.17
CA LEU A 7 13.56 37.13 -47.85
C LEU A 7 13.44 37.53 -46.36
N PRO A 8 12.30 37.38 -45.67
CA PRO A 8 12.20 37.75 -44.25
C PRO A 8 13.05 36.86 -43.33
N PHE A 9 13.32 35.60 -43.71
CA PHE A 9 14.15 34.68 -42.93
C PHE A 9 15.66 34.95 -43.06
N HIS A 10 16.07 35.74 -44.05
CA HIS A 10 17.46 36.19 -44.18
C HIS A 10 17.78 37.36 -43.22
N PHE A 11 16.80 38.23 -42.95
CA PHE A 11 16.94 39.34 -42.01
C PHE A 11 16.67 38.93 -40.57
N ILE A 12 15.77 37.98 -40.34
CA ILE A 12 15.44 37.46 -39.01
C ILE A 12 16.38 36.30 -38.69
N ARG A 13 17.54 36.59 -38.10
CA ARG A 13 18.35 35.55 -37.45
C ARG A 13 17.53 34.95 -36.32
N VAL A 14 17.24 33.65 -36.40
CA VAL A 14 16.61 32.92 -35.29
C VAL A 14 17.45 33.17 -34.03
N PRO A 15 16.88 33.81 -32.99
CA PRO A 15 17.63 34.06 -31.77
C PRO A 15 18.10 32.72 -31.21
N LYS A 16 19.36 32.63 -30.78
CA LYS A 16 19.88 31.44 -30.08
C LYS A 16 19.14 31.29 -28.76
N MET A 17 17.97 30.65 -28.81
CA MET A 17 17.14 30.34 -27.66
C MET A 17 17.90 29.29 -26.83
N ARG A 18 18.69 29.75 -25.87
CA ARG A 18 19.21 28.92 -24.77
C ARG A 18 18.06 28.59 -23.83
N LEU A 19 17.11 27.80 -24.33
CA LEU A 19 16.03 27.23 -23.51
C LEU A 19 16.70 26.31 -22.49
N LYS A 20 16.83 26.79 -21.25
CA LYS A 20 17.11 25.92 -20.11
C LYS A 20 15.88 25.02 -19.98
N THR A 21 16.01 23.77 -20.42
CA THR A 21 15.00 22.76 -20.08
C THR A 21 14.88 22.71 -18.57
N PRO A 22 13.66 22.61 -18.00
CA PRO A 22 13.52 22.39 -16.57
C PRO A 22 14.18 21.03 -16.28
N ASN A 23 15.38 21.08 -15.71
CA ASN A 23 16.09 19.88 -15.28
C ASN A 23 15.45 19.45 -13.95
N VAL A 24 14.32 18.76 -14.05
CA VAL A 24 13.68 18.14 -12.88
C VAL A 24 14.55 16.95 -12.53
N GLU A 25 15.30 17.07 -11.43
CA GLU A 25 16.07 15.95 -10.91
C GLU A 25 15.12 14.79 -10.61
N ALA A 26 15.49 13.59 -11.07
CA ALA A 26 14.69 12.40 -10.82
C ALA A 26 14.60 12.15 -9.31
N PRO A 27 13.43 11.73 -8.79
CA PRO A 27 13.28 11.46 -7.38
C PRO A 27 14.22 10.32 -6.95
N SER A 28 14.73 10.42 -5.72
CA SER A 28 15.60 9.39 -5.14
C SER A 28 14.93 8.01 -5.18
N PRO A 29 15.67 6.92 -5.46
CA PRO A 29 15.12 5.55 -5.46
C PRO A 29 14.36 5.19 -4.19
N MET A 30 14.78 5.71 -3.02
CA MET A 30 14.10 5.45 -1.75
C MET A 30 12.72 6.15 -1.65
N VAL A 31 12.58 7.32 -2.27
CA VAL A 31 11.30 8.04 -2.34
C VAL A 31 10.32 7.25 -3.21
N VAL A 32 10.79 6.76 -4.36
CA VAL A 32 9.99 5.91 -5.25
C VAL A 32 9.58 4.62 -4.54
N PHE A 33 10.52 3.96 -3.84
CA PHE A 33 10.23 2.77 -3.05
C PHE A 33 9.16 3.03 -1.98
N THR A 34 9.31 4.11 -1.20
CA THR A 34 8.35 4.48 -0.15
C THR A 34 6.96 4.74 -0.73
N PHE A 35 6.89 5.41 -1.88
CA PHE A 35 5.63 5.66 -2.58
C PHE A 35 4.97 4.36 -3.04
N ILE A 36 5.73 3.44 -3.66
CA ILE A 36 5.22 2.14 -4.09
C ILE A 36 4.77 1.29 -2.89
N PHE A 37 5.53 1.31 -1.80
CA PHE A 37 5.17 0.59 -0.59
C PHE A 37 3.88 1.13 0.03
N PHE A 38 3.71 2.45 0.03
CA PHE A 38 2.49 3.09 0.50
C PHE A 38 1.29 2.77 -0.39
N THR A 39 1.44 2.82 -1.73
CA THR A 39 0.34 2.44 -2.63
C THR A 39 -0.02 0.96 -2.51
N TYR A 40 0.95 0.07 -2.30
CA TYR A 40 0.70 -1.34 -1.97
C TYR A 40 -0.16 -1.48 -0.71
N PHE A 41 0.17 -0.75 0.36
CA PHE A 41 -0.66 -0.72 1.57
C PHE A 41 -2.09 -0.24 1.30
N LEU A 42 -2.27 0.85 0.55
CA LEU A 42 -3.61 1.39 0.25
C LEU A 42 -4.48 0.40 -0.55
N VAL A 43 -3.89 -0.22 -1.59
CA VAL A 43 -4.59 -1.19 -2.43
C VAL A 43 -4.90 -2.46 -1.64
N SER A 44 -3.93 -2.98 -0.89
CA SER A 44 -4.11 -4.20 -0.09
C SER A 44 -5.07 -4.01 1.08
N SER A 45 -5.23 -2.79 1.60
CA SER A 45 -6.22 -2.47 2.63
C SER A 45 -7.65 -2.46 2.08
N GLY A 46 -7.83 -2.55 0.76
CA GLY A 46 -9.16 -2.53 0.15
C GLY A 46 -9.76 -1.14 0.00
N ILE A 47 -8.95 -0.07 -0.02
CA ILE A 47 -9.47 1.31 -0.16
C ILE A 47 -10.28 1.47 -1.47
N ILE A 48 -9.91 0.77 -2.53
CA ILE A 48 -10.70 0.77 -3.79
C ILE A 48 -12.10 0.19 -3.55
N TYR A 49 -12.21 -0.88 -2.76
CA TYR A 49 -13.49 -1.46 -2.38
C TYR A 49 -14.29 -0.48 -1.51
N ASP A 50 -13.63 0.14 -0.52
CA ASP A 50 -14.25 1.11 0.38
C ASP A 50 -14.82 2.32 -0.39
N LEU A 51 -14.13 2.80 -1.42
CA LEU A 51 -14.58 3.91 -2.26
C LEU A 51 -15.75 3.56 -3.19
N ILE A 52 -15.87 2.31 -3.63
CA ILE A 52 -16.93 1.90 -4.57
C ILE A 52 -18.20 1.49 -3.80
N VAL A 53 -18.02 0.74 -2.71
CA VAL A 53 -19.12 0.08 -2.00
C VAL A 53 -19.58 0.88 -0.78
N GLU A 54 -18.73 1.80 -0.30
CA GLU A 54 -19.00 2.63 0.89
C GLU A 54 -19.53 1.80 2.08
N PRO A 55 -18.83 0.71 2.49
CA PRO A 55 -19.27 -0.12 3.60
C PRO A 55 -19.19 0.64 4.93
N PRO A 56 -19.97 0.24 5.96
CA PRO A 56 -19.85 0.85 7.27
C PRO A 56 -18.46 0.58 7.87
N SER A 57 -18.01 1.48 8.74
CA SER A 57 -16.66 1.37 9.30
C SER A 57 -16.49 0.17 10.25
N ILE A 58 -17.53 -0.14 11.04
CA ILE A 58 -17.57 -1.22 12.03
C ILE A 58 -19.00 -1.80 12.04
N GLY A 59 -19.14 -3.12 12.18
CA GLY A 59 -20.44 -3.78 12.37
C GLY A 59 -20.85 -3.86 13.84
N TYR A 60 -22.14 -4.13 14.11
CA TYR A 60 -22.63 -4.41 15.47
C TYR A 60 -23.49 -5.67 15.45
N VAL A 61 -23.25 -6.55 16.42
CA VAL A 61 -24.08 -7.75 16.65
C VAL A 61 -24.74 -7.63 18.01
N GLN A 62 -26.04 -7.90 18.08
CA GLN A 62 -26.73 -7.98 19.36
C GLN A 62 -26.35 -9.27 20.08
N ASP A 63 -25.91 -9.12 21.32
CA ASP A 63 -25.72 -10.22 22.25
C ASP A 63 -27.09 -10.77 22.70
N GLU A 64 -27.11 -11.98 23.27
CA GLU A 64 -28.35 -12.60 23.80
C GLU A 64 -29.05 -11.74 24.87
N LYS A 65 -28.32 -10.78 25.46
CA LYS A 65 -28.82 -9.81 26.45
C LYS A 65 -29.29 -8.48 25.84
N GLY A 66 -29.32 -8.35 24.51
CA GLY A 66 -29.74 -7.15 23.78
C GLY A 66 -28.68 -6.05 23.68
N ASN A 67 -27.46 -6.28 24.20
CA ASN A 67 -26.36 -5.32 24.11
C ASN A 67 -25.69 -5.38 22.73
N SER A 68 -25.44 -4.23 22.11
CA SER A 68 -24.70 -4.14 20.86
C SER A 68 -23.20 -4.32 21.11
N LYS A 69 -22.62 -5.42 20.62
CA LYS A 69 -21.17 -5.66 20.63
C LYS A 69 -20.57 -5.24 19.29
N PRO A 70 -19.47 -4.47 19.27
CA PRO A 70 -18.79 -4.12 18.03
C PRO A 70 -18.20 -5.38 17.39
N GLN A 71 -18.45 -5.55 16.10
CA GLN A 71 -17.92 -6.65 15.30
C GLN A 71 -17.00 -6.07 14.23
N VAL A 72 -15.72 -6.42 14.32
CA VAL A 72 -14.66 -5.88 13.46
C VAL A 72 -14.58 -6.61 12.11
N PHE A 73 -14.96 -7.89 12.07
CA PHE A 73 -14.92 -8.73 10.87
C PHE A 73 -16.32 -9.11 10.41
N GLN A 74 -16.60 -8.98 9.12
CA GLN A 74 -17.87 -9.44 8.57
C GLN A 74 -17.84 -10.96 8.37
N MET A 75 -18.29 -11.71 9.39
CA MET A 75 -18.31 -13.18 9.37
C MET A 75 -19.17 -13.74 8.22
N TYR A 76 -18.76 -14.88 7.66
CA TYR A 76 -19.46 -15.64 6.60
C TYR A 76 -19.58 -14.95 5.23
N ARG A 77 -19.28 -13.66 5.10
CA ARG A 77 -19.31 -12.92 3.83
C ARG A 77 -17.89 -12.64 3.33
N ILE A 78 -17.37 -13.52 2.48
CA ILE A 78 -15.98 -13.45 1.97
C ILE A 78 -15.76 -12.20 1.10
N ASN A 79 -16.74 -11.87 0.25
CA ASN A 79 -16.65 -10.75 -0.71
C ASN A 79 -16.97 -9.38 -0.09
N GLY A 80 -17.31 -9.34 1.19
CA GLY A 80 -17.59 -8.09 1.90
C GLY A 80 -16.53 -7.81 2.96
N GLN A 81 -16.37 -6.54 3.27
CA GLN A 81 -15.34 -6.06 4.17
C GLN A 81 -15.81 -4.77 4.86
N TYR A 82 -15.48 -4.61 6.13
CA TYR A 82 -15.58 -3.32 6.83
C TYR A 82 -14.29 -2.50 6.64
N ILE A 83 -14.38 -1.17 6.69
CA ILE A 83 -13.20 -0.29 6.50
C ILE A 83 -12.08 -0.66 7.49
N ILE A 84 -12.44 -0.90 8.76
CA ILE A 84 -11.45 -1.25 9.79
C ILE A 84 -10.82 -2.64 9.56
N GLU A 85 -11.57 -3.58 8.98
CA GLU A 85 -11.10 -4.92 8.66
C GLU A 85 -9.99 -4.83 7.60
N GLY A 86 -10.27 -4.06 6.55
CA GLY A 86 -9.34 -3.79 5.46
C GLY A 86 -8.06 -3.11 5.90
N LEU A 87 -8.20 -1.98 6.59
CA LEU A 87 -7.06 -1.21 7.09
C LEU A 87 -6.21 -2.06 8.05
N SER A 88 -6.83 -2.82 8.95
CA SER A 88 -6.11 -3.69 9.87
C SER A 88 -5.33 -4.78 9.13
N ALA A 89 -5.95 -5.45 8.16
CA ALA A 89 -5.29 -6.47 7.35
C ALA A 89 -4.12 -5.89 6.55
N GLY A 90 -4.32 -4.73 5.91
CA GLY A 90 -3.28 -4.03 5.17
C GLY A 90 -2.09 -3.63 6.04
N THR A 91 -2.32 -3.18 7.28
CA THR A 91 -1.22 -2.86 8.22
C THR A 91 -0.42 -4.10 8.60
N ILE A 92 -1.07 -5.24 8.84
CA ILE A 92 -0.38 -6.51 9.14
C ILE A 92 0.48 -6.97 7.96
N PHE A 93 -0.01 -6.85 6.73
CA PHE A 93 0.77 -7.18 5.54
C PHE A 93 1.96 -6.24 5.34
N ALA A 94 1.77 -4.93 5.55
CA ALA A 94 2.86 -3.96 5.50
C ALA A 94 3.92 -4.24 6.57
N LEU A 95 3.53 -4.56 7.81
CA LEU A 95 4.46 -4.96 8.86
C LEU A 95 5.22 -6.25 8.51
N GLY A 96 4.54 -7.24 7.92
CA GLY A 96 5.19 -8.47 7.46
C GLY A 96 6.25 -8.20 6.39
N ALA A 97 5.93 -7.35 5.41
CA ALA A 97 6.87 -6.91 4.38
C ALA A 97 8.06 -6.12 4.97
N LEU A 98 7.82 -5.24 5.95
CA LEU A 98 8.89 -4.56 6.69
C LEU A 98 9.79 -5.55 7.43
N GLY A 99 9.24 -6.64 7.97
CA GLY A 99 10.02 -7.71 8.59
C GLY A 99 11.04 -8.32 7.63
N PHE A 100 10.63 -8.61 6.40
CA PHE A 100 11.55 -9.10 5.36
C PHE A 100 12.61 -8.06 4.96
N ILE A 101 12.23 -6.79 4.85
CA ILE A 101 13.19 -5.71 4.54
C ILE A 101 14.24 -5.57 5.64
N ILE A 102 13.84 -5.64 6.92
CA ILE A 102 14.76 -5.61 8.06
C ILE A 102 15.73 -6.79 8.02
N LEU A 103 15.23 -8.00 7.70
CA LEU A 103 16.07 -9.18 7.55
C LEU A 103 17.10 -9.03 6.43
N ASP A 104 16.71 -8.46 5.29
CA ASP A 104 17.63 -8.21 4.19
C ASP A 104 18.69 -7.15 4.52
N MET A 105 18.28 -6.05 5.17
CA MET A 105 19.19 -5.02 5.66
C MET A 105 20.19 -5.57 6.68
N ASN A 106 19.77 -6.54 7.50
CA ASN A 106 20.63 -7.12 8.53
C ASN A 106 21.77 -7.99 7.96
N LYS A 107 21.67 -8.49 6.72
CA LYS A 107 22.77 -9.21 6.05
C LYS A 107 24.07 -8.42 6.02
N LYS A 108 23.99 -7.09 5.91
CA LYS A 108 25.16 -6.19 5.89
C LYS A 108 25.63 -5.78 7.28
N LYS A 109 24.73 -5.72 8.26
CA LYS A 109 25.01 -5.21 9.62
C LYS A 109 25.40 -6.32 10.61
N ASN A 110 25.03 -7.57 10.33
CA ASN A 110 25.28 -8.75 11.17
C ASN A 110 24.92 -8.55 12.65
N ASN A 111 23.77 -7.92 12.92
CA ASN A 111 23.29 -7.66 14.26
C ASN A 111 22.21 -8.69 14.65
N ASN A 112 22.46 -9.44 15.72
CA ASN A 112 21.54 -10.48 16.21
C ASN A 112 20.17 -9.91 16.63
N TYR A 113 20.12 -8.70 17.19
CA TYR A 113 18.86 -8.09 17.63
C TYR A 113 17.94 -7.74 16.45
N LEU A 114 18.52 -7.20 15.37
CA LEU A 114 17.78 -6.88 14.13
C LEU A 114 17.30 -8.14 13.43
N PHE A 115 18.10 -9.21 13.47
CA PHE A 115 17.69 -10.53 12.95
C PHE A 115 16.47 -11.06 13.69
N ILE A 116 16.55 -11.11 15.03
CA ILE A 116 15.45 -11.62 15.88
C ILE A 116 14.21 -10.76 15.69
N LEU A 117 14.34 -9.43 15.66
CA LEU A 117 13.22 -8.52 15.44
C LEU A 117 12.52 -8.79 14.10
N GLY A 118 13.29 -8.90 13.01
CA GLY A 118 12.74 -9.18 11.68
C GLY A 118 12.03 -10.54 11.63
N LEU A 119 12.62 -11.57 12.25
CA LEU A 119 12.04 -12.91 12.30
C LEU A 119 10.75 -12.93 13.12
N VAL A 120 10.74 -12.30 14.30
CA VAL A 120 9.54 -12.17 15.14
C VAL A 120 8.43 -11.44 14.39
N LEU A 121 8.75 -10.37 13.68
CA LEU A 121 7.76 -9.60 12.92
C LEU A 121 7.14 -10.44 11.80
N VAL A 122 7.92 -11.20 11.04
CA VAL A 122 7.42 -12.11 10.00
C VAL A 122 6.55 -13.21 10.59
N VAL A 123 7.01 -13.88 11.66
CA VAL A 123 6.25 -14.97 12.29
C VAL A 123 4.97 -14.46 12.94
N ALA A 124 5.02 -13.32 13.63
CA ALA A 124 3.84 -12.74 14.28
C ALA A 124 2.79 -12.32 13.25
N THR A 125 3.19 -11.61 12.19
CA THR A 125 2.28 -11.14 11.13
C THR A 125 1.63 -12.30 10.39
N TYR A 126 2.37 -13.38 10.11
CA TYR A 126 1.81 -14.61 9.54
C TYR A 126 0.73 -15.26 10.43
N ASN A 127 1.00 -15.40 11.73
CA ASN A 127 0.03 -15.97 12.67
C ASN A 127 -1.21 -15.08 12.79
N ILE A 128 -1.04 -13.76 12.86
CA ILE A 128 -2.16 -12.81 12.91
C ILE A 128 -2.99 -12.88 11.63
N ALA A 129 -2.37 -12.99 10.46
CA ALA A 129 -3.08 -13.13 9.20
C ALA A 129 -3.93 -14.42 9.14
N ILE A 130 -3.41 -15.54 9.65
CA ILE A 130 -4.19 -16.78 9.78
C ILE A 130 -5.37 -16.59 10.73
N VAL A 131 -5.16 -15.90 11.86
CA VAL A 131 -6.23 -15.61 12.81
C VAL A 131 -7.32 -14.76 12.17
N PHE A 132 -6.96 -13.72 11.40
CA PHE A 132 -7.92 -12.89 10.66
C PHE A 132 -8.74 -13.74 9.67
N LEU A 133 -8.07 -14.66 8.96
CA LEU A 133 -8.75 -15.53 8.02
C LEU A 133 -9.71 -16.50 8.72
N ARG A 134 -9.32 -17.06 9.89
CA ARG A 134 -10.19 -17.91 10.72
C ARG A 134 -11.37 -17.15 11.33
N MET A 135 -11.19 -15.87 11.67
CA MET A 135 -12.28 -15.00 12.14
C MET A 135 -13.28 -14.72 11.01
N LYS A 136 -12.80 -14.51 9.78
CA LYS A 136 -13.66 -14.25 8.62
C LYS A 136 -14.37 -15.51 8.12
N ILE A 137 -13.66 -16.65 8.09
CA ILE A 137 -14.14 -17.95 7.62
C ILE A 137 -14.06 -18.96 8.78
N PRO A 138 -15.12 -19.06 9.60
CA PRO A 138 -15.16 -20.06 10.67
C PRO A 138 -15.11 -21.46 10.07
N GLY A 139 -14.23 -22.33 10.59
CA GLY A 139 -13.97 -23.66 10.04
C GLY A 139 -12.77 -23.74 9.08
N TYR A 140 -12.08 -22.63 8.82
CA TYR A 140 -10.86 -22.64 8.01
C TYR A 140 -9.73 -23.48 8.65
N GLY A 141 -9.37 -24.58 7.99
CA GLY A 141 -8.30 -25.51 8.42
C GLY A 141 -8.76 -26.82 9.06
N TYR A 142 -10.06 -27.14 9.05
CA TYR A 142 -10.60 -28.44 9.51
C TYR A 142 -10.88 -29.43 8.35
N PHE A 143 -10.09 -29.38 7.28
CA PHE A 143 -10.09 -30.37 6.20
C PHE A 143 -8.68 -30.95 6.02
#